data_AF-A0A954FNC1-F1
#
_entry.id   AF-A0A954FNC1-F1
#
_cell.length_a   1.000
_cell.length_b   1.000
_cell.length_c   1.000
_cell.angle_alpha   90.00
_cell.angle_beta   90.00
_cell.angle_gamma   90.00
#
_symmetry.space_group_name_H-M   'P 1'
#
loop_
_entity.id
_entity.type
_entity.pdbx_description
1 polymer ?
#
loop_
_entity_poly.entity_id
_entity_poly.type
_entity_poly.pdbx_seq_one_letter_code
_entity_poly.pdbx_strand_id
1 'polypeptide(L)'
;IRLAVAGRGDPIDNGYTMHMGFVHVFDVERQTRLWRLRLGSERVPASSVAWHPNGTHLVGGNEDGLAMVWEIATGRPVARAPLHRTIIRALDWSPDGRRVASAGKDGALKIWDPATGDELCALVDRGNSLTAVKWSSNGRVIAAADVAGRISAWDASAGYENFTGAGRTNENARMREALTCELIDIRDLAGAIVQISLAIESAPGGASYRWLRGLLYTRLGQLDEALVDLSVAIALEPDNATFLRDRVNLYAVRGDWKVALTDALHVFNLKQDAHYQYEVAMVYLKLGQTAEYQQLCQEMFEQTRDDVLGARATDAAWIAALMPDSLPDLQSAAPVLREAVVRNPDDEDLPIYLLSLGALLYRTGHVEEAIEPLSRVSFNLEEFELNADAFDDVLPGTAWYMAAMAHHNLGHYQEARKWCDKAEAYTERTFAQPAAVQSRMFNQPEPTYWYQRVALEQLQHEARTVLNALVSSQHSGSK
;
A
#
# COMPACT_ATOMS: atom_id res chain seq x y z
N ILE A 1 -17.82 -10.02 7.17
CA ILE A 1 -17.13 -8.69 7.20
C ILE A 1 -18.14 -7.59 6.88
N ARG A 2 -18.07 -6.41 7.51
CA ARG A 2 -18.98 -5.28 7.23
C ARG A 2 -18.21 -4.09 6.65
N LEU A 3 -18.72 -3.51 5.58
CA LEU A 3 -18.17 -2.31 4.93
C LEU A 3 -19.13 -1.14 5.14
N ALA A 4 -18.61 0.05 5.43
CA ALA A 4 -19.40 1.27 5.46
C ALA A 4 -18.83 2.29 4.49
N VAL A 5 -19.69 2.91 3.69
CA VAL A 5 -19.31 3.88 2.67
C VAL A 5 -20.10 5.17 2.89
N ALA A 6 -19.37 6.26 3.08
CA ALA A 6 -19.90 7.62 2.95
C ALA A 6 -19.65 8.07 1.51
N GLY A 7 -20.70 8.41 0.77
CA GLY A 7 -20.60 8.62 -0.67
C GLY A 7 -21.40 9.82 -1.15
N ARG A 8 -20.89 10.43 -2.23
CA ARG A 8 -21.61 11.42 -3.02
C ARG A 8 -22.55 10.71 -4.01
N GLY A 9 -23.70 10.25 -3.49
CA GLY A 9 -24.91 10.04 -4.30
C GLY A 9 -25.34 8.59 -4.54
N ASP A 10 -26.62 8.31 -4.28
CA ASP A 10 -27.41 7.27 -4.97
C ASP A 10 -28.14 7.91 -6.17
N PRO A 11 -28.10 7.34 -7.39
CA PRO A 11 -29.05 7.71 -8.44
C PRO A 11 -30.46 7.22 -8.06
N ILE A 12 -31.47 8.09 -8.17
CA ILE A 12 -32.88 7.68 -8.20
C ILE A 12 -33.54 8.28 -9.45
N ASP A 13 -34.47 7.51 -10.02
CA ASP A 13 -35.35 7.78 -11.15
C ASP A 13 -35.48 9.27 -11.54
N ASN A 14 -35.15 9.55 -12.80
CA ASN A 14 -35.27 10.83 -13.52
C ASN A 14 -34.14 11.86 -13.40
N GLY A 15 -32.93 11.48 -12.96
CA GLY A 15 -31.70 12.15 -13.41
C GLY A 15 -31.39 13.55 -12.87
N TYR A 16 -32.18 14.11 -11.94
CA TYR A 16 -31.97 15.50 -11.45
C TYR A 16 -31.88 15.65 -9.93
N THR A 17 -31.89 14.59 -9.12
CA THR A 17 -31.76 14.72 -7.66
C THR A 17 -30.90 13.60 -7.07
N MET A 18 -29.63 13.90 -6.78
CA MET A 18 -28.76 12.98 -6.06
C MET A 18 -29.02 13.12 -4.56
N HIS A 19 -29.38 12.00 -3.92
CA HIS A 19 -29.41 11.91 -2.47
C HIS A 19 -28.00 11.62 -1.97
N MET A 20 -27.34 12.63 -1.39
CA MET A 20 -25.93 12.59 -1.01
C MET A 20 -25.72 12.37 0.49
N GLY A 21 -26.75 12.62 1.31
CA GLY A 21 -26.67 12.58 2.78
C GLY A 21 -26.92 11.20 3.38
N PHE A 22 -26.35 10.14 2.81
CA PHE A 22 -26.51 8.78 3.29
C PHE A 22 -25.18 8.08 3.53
N VAL A 23 -25.14 7.24 4.55
CA VAL A 23 -24.07 6.26 4.81
C VAL A 23 -24.63 4.88 4.55
N HIS A 24 -23.95 4.10 3.72
CA HIS A 24 -24.38 2.76 3.34
C HIS A 24 -23.54 1.72 4.07
N VAL A 25 -24.20 0.73 4.66
CA VAL A 25 -23.54 -0.39 5.34
C VAL A 25 -23.86 -1.67 4.61
N PHE A 26 -22.82 -2.42 4.25
CA PHE A 26 -22.91 -3.67 3.51
C PHE A 26 -22.35 -4.82 4.35
N ASP A 27 -22.99 -5.98 4.22
CA ASP A 27 -22.40 -7.27 4.55
C ASP A 27 -21.64 -7.76 3.33
N VAL A 28 -20.32 -7.87 3.45
CA VAL A 28 -19.43 -8.20 2.32
C VAL A 28 -19.58 -9.66 1.92
N GLU A 29 -19.70 -10.57 2.90
CA GLU A 29 -19.81 -12.01 2.64
C GLU A 29 -21.15 -12.34 1.98
N ARG A 30 -22.21 -11.66 2.41
CA ARG A 30 -23.56 -11.86 1.86
C ARG A 30 -23.84 -10.97 0.65
N GLN A 31 -22.93 -10.07 0.29
CA GLN A 31 -23.11 -9.06 -0.77
C GLN A 31 -24.44 -8.29 -0.67
N THR A 32 -24.87 -7.98 0.55
CA THR A 32 -26.17 -7.33 0.80
C THR A 32 -26.00 -6.02 1.53
N ARG A 33 -26.79 -5.02 1.14
CA ARG A 33 -26.88 -3.75 1.88
C ARG A 33 -27.70 -3.97 3.15
N LEU A 34 -27.04 -3.89 4.30
CA LEU A 34 -27.67 -3.98 5.61
C LEU A 34 -28.45 -2.70 5.93
N TRP A 35 -27.81 -1.54 5.73
CA TRP A 35 -28.40 -0.26 6.11
C TRP A 35 -28.16 0.83 5.08
N ARG A 36 -29.15 1.73 5.01
CA ARG A 36 -29.07 3.04 4.38
C ARG A 36 -29.36 4.08 5.45
N LEU A 37 -28.32 4.64 6.04
CA LEU A 37 -28.38 5.49 7.22
C LEU A 37 -28.40 6.96 6.81
N ARG A 38 -29.47 7.68 7.14
CA ARG A 38 -29.62 9.09 6.78
C ARG A 38 -28.80 9.99 7.71
N LEU A 39 -27.93 10.81 7.12
CA LEU A 39 -27.07 11.77 7.80
C LEU A 39 -27.55 13.21 7.54
N GLY A 40 -28.51 13.66 8.34
CA GLY A 40 -29.05 15.02 8.25
C GLY A 40 -29.90 15.26 7.00
N SER A 41 -29.56 16.32 6.25
CA SER A 41 -30.24 16.67 5.01
C SER A 41 -29.77 15.76 3.89
N GLU A 42 -30.70 15.25 3.08
CA GLU A 42 -30.38 14.35 1.96
C GLU A 42 -29.61 15.06 0.84
N ARG A 43 -29.57 16.40 0.86
CA ARG A 43 -28.83 17.22 -0.10
C ARG A 43 -27.37 17.47 0.28
N VAL A 44 -26.98 17.12 1.50
CA VAL A 44 -25.65 17.42 2.04
C VAL A 44 -24.83 16.12 2.05
N PRO A 45 -23.73 16.03 1.30
CA PRO A 45 -22.98 14.80 1.20
C PRO A 45 -22.44 14.29 2.53
N ALA A 46 -22.53 12.97 2.74
CA ALA A 46 -21.71 12.28 3.73
C ALA A 46 -20.25 12.30 3.26
N SER A 47 -19.34 12.74 4.13
CA SER A 47 -17.94 13.01 3.79
C SER A 47 -16.95 12.12 4.55
N SER A 48 -17.37 11.51 5.66
CA SER A 48 -16.52 10.62 6.44
C SER A 48 -17.34 9.62 7.24
N VAL A 49 -16.73 8.48 7.57
CA VAL A 49 -17.33 7.40 8.36
C VAL A 49 -16.24 6.71 9.19
N ALA A 50 -16.57 6.28 10.42
CA ALA A 50 -15.69 5.46 11.23
C ALA A 50 -16.47 4.44 12.07
N TRP A 51 -15.92 3.23 12.18
CA TRP A 51 -16.47 2.16 13.00
C TRP A 51 -16.03 2.27 14.44
N HIS A 52 -16.95 2.03 15.37
CA HIS A 52 -16.59 1.81 16.77
C HIS A 52 -15.71 0.53 16.88
N PRO A 53 -14.70 0.48 17.76
CA PRO A 53 -13.76 -0.65 17.86
C PRO A 53 -14.41 -2.04 18.01
N ASN A 54 -15.52 -2.12 18.74
CA ASN A 54 -16.29 -3.36 18.93
C ASN A 54 -17.28 -3.68 17.77
N GLY A 55 -17.35 -2.85 16.72
CA GLY A 55 -18.23 -3.04 15.55
C GLY A 55 -19.74 -2.82 15.79
N THR A 56 -20.16 -2.36 16.97
CA THR A 56 -21.58 -2.20 17.31
C THR A 56 -22.16 -0.86 16.88
N HIS A 57 -21.32 0.17 16.72
CA HIS A 57 -21.71 1.51 16.36
C HIS A 57 -20.92 2.04 15.17
N LEU A 58 -21.52 2.99 14.47
CA LEU A 58 -20.92 3.69 13.35
C LEU A 58 -21.11 5.18 13.55
N VAL A 59 -20.09 5.98 13.25
CA VAL A 59 -20.20 7.44 13.19
C VAL A 59 -20.02 7.90 11.75
N GLY A 60 -20.79 8.89 11.34
CA GLY A 60 -20.71 9.51 10.03
C GLY A 60 -20.73 11.02 10.14
N GLY A 61 -19.96 11.69 9.29
CA GLY A 61 -19.82 13.14 9.22
C GLY A 61 -20.17 13.66 7.83
N ASN A 62 -20.68 14.89 7.76
CA ASN A 62 -21.12 15.49 6.49
C ASN A 62 -20.47 16.84 6.18
N GLU A 63 -20.81 17.38 5.01
CA GLU A 63 -20.26 18.64 4.50
C GLU A 63 -20.71 19.91 5.26
N ASP A 64 -21.77 19.83 6.06
CA ASP A 64 -22.27 20.92 6.91
C ASP A 64 -21.70 20.87 8.34
N GLY A 65 -20.78 19.95 8.62
CA GLY A 65 -20.17 19.84 9.95
C GLY A 65 -21.00 19.06 10.97
N LEU A 66 -22.02 18.33 10.51
CA LEU A 66 -22.84 17.45 11.34
C LEU A 66 -22.23 16.05 11.42
N ALA A 67 -22.12 15.53 12.64
CA ALA A 67 -21.87 14.11 12.90
C ALA A 67 -23.13 13.41 13.43
N MET A 68 -23.32 12.14 13.09
CA MET A 68 -24.34 11.27 13.68
C MET A 68 -23.75 9.90 14.00
N VAL A 69 -24.25 9.29 15.07
CA VAL A 69 -23.89 7.94 15.50
C VAL A 69 -25.10 7.03 15.32
N TRP A 70 -24.88 5.81 14.82
CA TRP A 70 -25.92 4.78 14.70
C TRP A 70 -25.51 3.51 15.40
N GLU A 71 -26.49 2.85 16.01
CA GLU A 71 -26.37 1.46 16.47
C GLU A 71 -26.61 0.51 15.28
N ILE A 72 -25.64 -0.35 14.99
CA ILE A 72 -25.63 -1.15 13.75
C ILE A 72 -26.55 -2.38 13.84
N ALA A 73 -26.86 -2.85 15.04
CA ALA A 73 -27.84 -3.93 15.21
C ALA A 73 -29.25 -3.51 14.77
N THR A 74 -29.60 -2.24 14.95
CA THR A 74 -30.97 -1.73 14.72
C THR A 74 -31.06 -0.68 13.61
N GLY A 75 -29.92 -0.15 13.14
CA GLY A 75 -29.85 0.94 12.18
C GLY A 75 -30.33 2.29 12.74
N ARG A 76 -30.58 2.38 14.04
CA ARG A 76 -31.16 3.57 14.67
C ARG A 76 -30.09 4.61 15.00
N PRO A 77 -30.34 5.90 14.73
CA PRO A 77 -29.47 6.97 15.20
C PRO A 77 -29.56 7.08 16.72
N VAL A 78 -28.41 7.12 17.39
CA VAL A 78 -28.31 7.25 18.86
C VAL A 78 -27.79 8.61 19.30
N ALA A 79 -27.03 9.31 18.43
CA ALA A 79 -26.57 10.67 18.70
C ALA A 79 -26.51 11.52 17.42
N ARG A 80 -26.62 12.84 17.62
CA ARG A 80 -26.56 13.86 16.57
C ARG A 80 -25.83 15.08 17.10
N ALA A 81 -24.71 15.45 16.48
CA ALA A 81 -23.80 16.48 16.98
C ALA A 81 -23.41 17.47 15.86
N PRO A 82 -23.87 18.72 15.88
CA PRO A 82 -23.40 19.76 14.97
C PRO A 82 -22.06 20.32 15.49
N LEU A 83 -20.95 19.68 15.12
CA LEU A 83 -19.64 19.92 15.74
C LEU A 83 -18.82 20.97 15.00
N HIS A 84 -18.83 20.93 13.66
CA HIS A 84 -17.98 21.78 12.83
C HIS A 84 -18.78 22.86 12.12
N ARG A 85 -18.11 23.95 11.72
CA ARG A 85 -18.73 25.04 10.93
C ARG A 85 -18.89 24.66 9.45
N THR A 86 -18.18 23.62 9.02
CA THR A 86 -18.15 23.12 7.64
C THR A 86 -17.69 21.65 7.65
N ILE A 87 -17.35 21.12 6.48
CA ILE A 87 -17.08 19.71 6.18
C ILE A 87 -16.27 19.01 7.27
N ILE A 88 -16.82 17.91 7.79
CA ILE A 88 -16.05 16.93 8.57
C ILE A 88 -15.29 16.04 7.60
N ARG A 89 -13.97 16.20 7.51
CA ARG A 89 -13.14 15.44 6.57
C ARG A 89 -12.73 14.08 7.10
N ALA A 90 -12.55 13.96 8.41
CA ALA A 90 -12.15 12.69 9.01
C ALA A 90 -12.76 12.52 10.41
N LEU A 91 -13.00 11.26 10.74
CA LEU A 91 -13.53 10.80 12.03
C LEU A 91 -12.69 9.62 12.49
N ASP A 92 -12.50 9.50 13.79
CA ASP A 92 -11.85 8.33 14.38
C ASP A 92 -12.38 8.09 15.80
N TRP A 93 -12.68 6.83 16.11
CA TRP A 93 -13.08 6.44 17.45
C TRP A 93 -11.85 6.26 18.34
N SER A 94 -11.98 6.63 19.62
CA SER A 94 -10.97 6.24 20.60
C SER A 94 -10.94 4.71 20.73
N PRO A 95 -9.78 4.09 21.04
CA PRO A 95 -9.67 2.64 21.15
C PRO A 95 -10.55 2.03 22.24
N ASP A 96 -10.84 2.79 23.30
CA ASP A 96 -11.77 2.40 24.37
C ASP A 96 -13.25 2.56 23.96
N GLY A 97 -13.52 3.13 22.78
CA GLY A 97 -14.86 3.35 22.22
C GLY A 97 -15.65 4.49 22.87
N ARG A 98 -15.09 5.19 23.86
CA ARG A 98 -15.85 6.17 24.67
C ARG A 98 -15.93 7.56 24.03
N ARG A 99 -15.12 7.83 23.01
CA ARG A 99 -14.97 9.16 22.43
C ARG A 99 -14.84 9.07 20.92
N VAL A 100 -15.18 10.16 20.25
CA VAL A 100 -14.88 10.34 18.84
C VAL A 100 -14.05 11.61 18.67
N ALA A 101 -13.05 11.54 17.79
CA ALA A 101 -12.34 12.70 17.30
C ALA A 101 -12.82 13.04 15.88
N SER A 102 -13.03 14.33 15.60
CA SER A 102 -13.46 14.84 14.31
C SER A 102 -12.55 15.97 13.83
N ALA A 103 -12.12 15.87 12.57
CA ALA A 103 -11.27 16.85 11.91
C ALA A 103 -12.04 17.55 10.79
N GLY A 104 -12.09 18.88 10.85
CA GLY A 104 -12.90 19.70 9.95
C GLY A 104 -12.12 20.55 8.98
N LYS A 105 -12.80 20.95 7.89
CA LYS A 105 -12.30 21.98 6.95
C LYS A 105 -12.20 23.36 7.59
N ASP A 106 -12.89 23.59 8.71
CA ASP A 106 -12.71 24.78 9.56
C ASP A 106 -11.36 24.80 10.30
N GLY A 107 -10.53 23.76 10.12
CA GLY A 107 -9.25 23.64 10.79
C GLY A 107 -9.36 23.25 12.26
N ALA A 108 -10.57 22.84 12.69
CA ALA A 108 -10.79 22.36 14.03
C ALA A 108 -10.57 20.86 14.14
N LEU A 109 -9.91 20.46 15.22
CA LEU A 109 -9.95 19.11 15.77
C LEU A 109 -10.81 19.14 17.02
N LYS A 110 -11.90 18.36 17.03
CA LYS A 110 -12.84 18.26 18.15
C LYS A 110 -12.87 16.85 18.70
N ILE A 111 -13.03 16.73 20.01
CA ILE A 111 -13.26 15.48 20.72
C ILE A 111 -14.62 15.59 21.40
N TRP A 112 -15.44 14.58 21.27
CA TRP A 112 -16.83 14.64 21.71
C TRP A 112 -17.33 13.28 22.21
N ASP A 113 -18.39 13.32 23.01
CA ASP A 113 -19.05 12.15 23.56
C ASP A 113 -20.06 11.60 22.55
N PRO A 114 -19.88 10.36 22.05
CA PRO A 114 -20.76 9.78 21.05
C PRO A 114 -22.12 9.32 21.57
N ALA A 115 -22.32 9.26 22.89
CA ALA A 115 -23.61 8.94 23.50
C ALA A 115 -24.50 10.20 23.66
N THR A 116 -23.90 11.35 23.97
CA THR A 116 -24.66 12.60 24.16
C THR A 116 -24.60 13.55 22.96
N GLY A 117 -23.54 13.45 22.15
CA GLY A 117 -23.22 14.41 21.10
C GLY A 117 -22.53 15.68 21.62
N ASP A 118 -22.14 15.73 22.89
CA ASP A 118 -21.52 16.90 23.50
C ASP A 118 -20.04 17.00 23.12
N GLU A 119 -19.62 18.21 22.77
CA GLU A 119 -18.21 18.53 22.58
C GLU A 119 -17.48 18.54 23.93
N LEU A 120 -16.47 17.67 24.05
CA LEU A 120 -15.62 17.55 25.24
C LEU A 120 -14.39 18.47 25.14
N CYS A 121 -13.87 18.69 23.93
CA CYS A 121 -12.67 19.49 23.71
C CYS A 121 -12.57 19.96 22.25
N ALA A 122 -11.99 21.14 22.02
CA ALA A 122 -11.49 21.60 20.72
C ALA A 122 -10.00 21.96 20.85
N LEU A 123 -9.16 21.41 19.97
CA LEU A 123 -7.69 21.46 20.09
C LEU A 123 -6.99 22.42 19.12
N VAL A 124 -7.61 22.74 17.98
CA VAL A 124 -7.01 23.59 16.93
C VAL A 124 -8.09 24.52 16.35
N ASP A 125 -7.77 25.77 16.04
CA ASP A 125 -8.57 26.67 15.19
C ASP A 125 -7.61 27.58 14.40
N ARG A 126 -6.68 26.96 13.66
CA ARG A 126 -5.55 27.64 13.00
C ARG A 126 -5.80 27.97 11.51
N GLY A 127 -7.05 27.86 11.04
CA GLY A 127 -7.48 28.25 9.69
C GLY A 127 -7.09 27.30 8.53
N ASN A 128 -6.17 26.37 8.73
CA ASN A 128 -5.85 25.33 7.74
C ASN A 128 -6.80 24.13 7.89
N SER A 129 -7.41 23.69 6.78
CA SER A 129 -8.27 22.50 6.75
C SER A 129 -7.52 21.26 7.25
N LEU A 130 -8.10 20.56 8.22
CA LEU A 130 -7.59 19.24 8.64
C LEU A 130 -8.13 18.16 7.70
N THR A 131 -7.26 17.25 7.26
CA THR A 131 -7.57 16.19 6.28
C THR A 131 -7.68 14.81 6.91
N ALA A 132 -6.99 14.57 8.02
CA ALA A 132 -7.00 13.28 8.71
C ALA A 132 -6.94 13.47 10.23
N VAL A 133 -7.49 12.48 10.94
CA VAL A 133 -7.35 12.34 12.40
C VAL A 133 -7.19 10.87 12.75
N LYS A 134 -6.32 10.58 13.73
CA LYS A 134 -6.12 9.22 14.27
C LYS A 134 -5.87 9.26 15.77
N TRP A 135 -6.50 8.34 16.51
CA TRP A 135 -6.09 7.96 17.85
C TRP A 135 -4.96 6.95 17.80
N SER A 136 -4.00 7.07 18.72
CA SER A 136 -3.07 5.97 19.02
C SER A 136 -3.82 4.77 19.58
N SER A 137 -3.33 3.56 19.33
CA SER A 137 -3.94 2.30 19.81
C SER A 137 -4.13 2.23 21.33
N ASN A 138 -3.28 2.90 22.10
CA ASN A 138 -3.38 2.97 23.57
C ASN A 138 -4.26 4.13 24.09
N GLY A 139 -4.84 4.92 23.19
CA GLY A 139 -5.73 6.06 23.51
C GLY A 139 -5.05 7.28 24.13
N ARG A 140 -3.72 7.31 24.24
CA ARG A 140 -2.98 8.40 24.89
C ARG A 140 -2.65 9.56 23.96
N VAL A 141 -2.64 9.35 22.66
CA VAL A 141 -2.27 10.38 21.68
C VAL A 141 -3.35 10.49 20.62
N ILE A 142 -3.64 11.72 20.22
CA ILE A 142 -4.45 12.02 19.04
C ILE A 142 -3.55 12.77 18.07
N ALA A 143 -3.53 12.37 16.81
CA ALA A 143 -2.82 13.05 15.74
C ALA A 143 -3.81 13.58 14.71
N ALA A 144 -3.55 14.76 14.15
CA ALA A 144 -4.29 15.30 13.02
C ALA A 144 -3.34 15.88 11.98
N ALA A 145 -3.69 15.71 10.71
CA ALA A 145 -2.94 16.25 9.57
C ALA A 145 -3.72 17.39 8.92
N ASP A 146 -3.02 18.43 8.46
CA ASP A 146 -3.59 19.53 7.68
C ASP A 146 -3.29 19.43 6.18
N VAL A 147 -4.00 20.22 5.37
CA VAL A 147 -3.82 20.31 3.91
C VAL A 147 -2.41 20.77 3.48
N ALA A 148 -1.65 21.40 4.37
CA ALA A 148 -0.26 21.80 4.11
C ALA A 148 0.73 20.67 4.44
N GLY A 149 0.25 19.51 4.88
CA GLY A 149 1.06 18.35 5.23
C GLY A 149 1.61 18.39 6.66
N ARG A 150 1.19 19.35 7.49
CA ARG A 150 1.58 19.41 8.90
C ARG A 150 0.78 18.39 9.70
N ILE A 151 1.47 17.59 10.51
CA ILE A 151 0.86 16.71 11.50
C ILE A 151 1.07 17.31 12.89
N SER A 152 0.00 17.42 13.66
CA SER A 152 0.03 17.86 15.06
C SER A 152 -0.50 16.74 15.95
N ALA A 153 0.08 16.59 17.15
CA ALA A 153 -0.30 15.52 18.08
C ALA A 153 -0.50 16.07 19.50
N TRP A 154 -1.46 15.50 20.21
CA TRP A 154 -1.84 15.91 21.57
C TRP A 154 -1.92 14.71 22.50
N ASP A 155 -1.48 14.91 23.73
CA ASP A 155 -1.61 13.91 24.80
C ASP A 155 -3.03 13.94 25.38
N ALA A 156 -3.79 12.89 25.08
CA ALA A 156 -5.14 12.64 25.55
C ALA A 156 -5.22 12.02 26.96
N SER A 157 -4.08 11.70 27.59
CA SER A 157 -4.02 11.13 28.94
C SER A 157 -4.07 12.19 30.06
N ALA A 158 -3.75 13.44 29.73
CA ALA A 158 -3.99 14.58 30.62
C ALA A 158 -5.52 14.81 30.70
N GLY A 159 -6.12 14.30 31.77
CA GLY A 159 -7.56 14.13 31.94
C GLY A 159 -8.43 15.29 31.46
N TYR A 160 -9.59 14.92 30.90
CA TYR A 160 -10.67 15.81 30.47
C TYR A 160 -11.55 16.25 31.66
N GLU A 161 -11.02 16.12 32.88
CA GLU A 161 -11.75 16.30 34.13
C GLU A 161 -11.96 17.80 34.38
N ASN A 162 -13.00 18.35 33.75
CA ASN A 162 -13.92 19.37 34.27
C ASN A 162 -14.79 19.94 33.14
N PHE A 163 -15.68 19.15 32.56
CA PHE A 163 -16.67 19.68 31.61
C PHE A 163 -18.07 19.11 31.88
N THR A 164 -18.62 19.49 33.04
CA THR A 164 -20.08 19.56 33.22
C THR A 164 -20.44 21.02 33.45
N GLY A 165 -21.04 21.65 32.44
CA GLY A 165 -21.43 23.06 32.52
C GLY A 165 -21.95 23.56 31.19
N ALA A 166 -23.25 23.39 30.97
CA ALA A 166 -23.96 24.04 29.88
C ALA A 166 -23.66 25.55 29.87
N GLY A 167 -23.19 26.05 28.74
CA GLY A 167 -23.03 27.49 28.48
C GLY A 167 -21.76 28.10 29.05
N ARG A 168 -20.61 27.80 28.44
CA ARG A 168 -19.49 28.74 28.31
C ARG A 168 -18.45 28.21 27.31
N THR A 169 -18.37 28.86 26.16
CA THR A 169 -17.21 28.81 25.25
C THR A 169 -15.96 29.16 26.06
N ASN A 170 -15.12 28.19 26.36
CA ASN A 170 -13.88 28.42 27.10
C ASN A 170 -12.68 28.12 26.20
N GLU A 171 -12.04 29.20 25.75
CA GLU A 171 -10.79 29.26 24.96
C GLU A 171 -9.55 28.70 25.69
N ASN A 172 -9.71 27.87 26.73
CA ASN A 172 -8.61 27.45 27.60
C ASN A 172 -8.70 25.99 28.09
N ALA A 173 -9.32 25.08 27.34
CA ALA A 173 -9.07 23.64 27.49
C ALA A 173 -7.72 23.29 26.85
N ARG A 174 -6.61 23.71 27.47
CA ARG A 174 -5.29 23.27 27.05
C ARG A 174 -5.09 21.84 27.55
N MET A 175 -5.40 20.84 26.73
CA MET A 175 -4.48 19.70 26.70
C MET A 175 -3.09 20.30 26.52
N ARG A 176 -2.12 19.92 27.35
CA ARG A 176 -0.74 20.33 27.11
C ARG A 176 -0.42 19.93 25.67
N GLU A 177 -0.05 20.91 24.86
CA GLU A 177 0.56 20.71 23.54
C GLU A 177 1.88 19.97 23.83
N ALA A 178 1.77 18.65 24.02
CA ALA A 178 2.82 17.82 24.61
C ALA A 178 3.97 17.64 23.62
N LEU A 179 3.69 17.73 22.33
CA LEU A 179 4.66 17.94 21.27
C LEU A 179 3.98 18.71 20.14
N THR A 180 4.30 20.00 20.01
CA THR A 180 4.41 20.55 18.65
C THR A 180 5.62 19.85 18.04
N CYS A 181 5.40 18.71 17.39
CA CYS A 181 6.24 18.40 16.25
C CYS A 181 5.89 19.47 15.22
N GLU A 182 6.56 20.63 15.28
CA GLU A 182 6.73 21.42 14.08
C GLU A 182 7.39 20.48 13.08
N LEU A 183 6.56 19.96 12.16
CA LEU A 183 6.98 19.28 10.94
C LEU A 183 8.10 18.25 11.14
N ILE A 184 7.71 16.96 11.14
CA ILE A 184 8.38 16.08 10.18
C ILE A 184 7.95 16.61 8.81
N ASP A 185 8.63 17.64 8.30
CA ASP A 185 8.59 17.87 6.88
C ASP A 185 9.27 16.64 6.30
N ILE A 186 8.54 15.82 5.56
CA ILE A 186 9.13 14.63 4.92
C ILE A 186 10.17 15.04 3.86
N ARG A 187 10.34 16.35 3.60
CA ARG A 187 11.44 16.98 2.86
C ARG A 187 12.65 17.31 3.76
N ASP A 188 12.47 17.47 5.07
CA ASP A 188 13.52 17.62 6.08
C ASP A 188 13.56 16.39 7.00
N LEU A 189 14.15 15.32 6.45
CA LEU A 189 14.34 14.04 7.15
C LEU A 189 15.15 14.19 8.44
N ALA A 190 16.06 15.16 8.52
CA ALA A 190 16.91 15.37 9.68
C ALA A 190 16.13 15.99 10.85
N GLY A 191 15.34 17.05 10.59
CA GLY A 191 14.44 17.63 11.59
C GLY A 191 13.44 16.62 12.14
N ALA A 192 12.94 15.75 11.26
CA ALA A 192 12.01 14.70 11.62
C ALA A 192 12.59 13.67 12.62
N ILE A 193 13.83 13.24 12.38
CA ILE A 193 14.57 12.33 13.25
C ILE A 193 14.77 12.94 14.64
N VAL A 194 15.09 14.24 14.73
CA VAL A 194 15.26 14.93 16.01
C VAL A 194 13.95 14.91 16.81
N GLN A 195 12.83 15.23 16.18
CA GLN A 195 11.53 15.25 16.87
C GLN A 195 11.11 13.86 17.36
N ILE A 196 11.28 12.82 16.53
CA ILE A 196 10.97 11.44 16.95
C ILE A 196 11.94 10.98 18.06
N SER A 197 13.19 11.45 18.06
CA SER A 197 14.15 11.15 19.12
C SER A 197 13.69 11.69 20.47
N LEU A 198 13.18 12.91 20.51
CA LEU A 198 12.58 13.49 21.73
C LEU A 198 11.32 12.72 22.18
N ALA A 199 10.51 12.25 21.23
CA ALA A 199 9.36 11.40 21.53
C ALA A 199 9.78 10.05 22.14
N ILE A 200 10.87 9.45 21.65
CA ILE A 200 11.45 8.22 22.19
C ILE A 200 12.01 8.43 23.60
N GLU A 201 12.65 9.56 23.87
CA GLU A 201 13.16 9.89 25.21
C GLU A 201 12.03 10.03 26.23
N SER A 202 10.92 10.66 25.83
CA SER A 202 9.75 10.84 26.68
C SER A 202 8.90 9.57 26.83
N ALA A 203 8.88 8.70 25.82
CA ALA A 203 8.14 7.43 25.82
C ALA A 203 8.99 6.27 25.26
N PRO A 204 9.95 5.72 26.04
CA PRO A 204 10.88 4.71 25.56
C PRO A 204 10.24 3.39 25.09
N GLY A 205 9.04 3.08 25.58
CA GLY A 205 8.27 1.90 25.19
C GLY A 205 7.42 2.07 23.93
N GLY A 206 7.49 3.22 23.25
CA GLY A 206 6.74 3.46 22.01
C GLY A 206 7.39 2.78 20.81
N ALA A 207 7.03 1.53 20.53
CA ALA A 207 7.57 0.76 19.41
C ALA A 207 7.37 1.46 18.05
N SER A 208 6.22 2.11 17.84
CA SER A 208 5.92 2.84 16.61
C SER A 208 6.85 4.05 16.38
N TYR A 209 7.33 4.72 17.44
CA TYR A 209 8.28 5.83 17.29
C TYR A 209 9.65 5.32 16.83
N ARG A 210 10.10 4.20 17.40
CA ARG A 210 11.32 3.51 16.98
C ARG A 210 11.20 3.06 15.53
N TRP A 211 10.11 2.39 15.18
CA TRP A 211 9.85 1.96 13.81
C TRP A 211 9.87 3.13 12.81
N LEU A 212 9.13 4.22 13.09
CA LEU A 212 9.10 5.41 12.23
C LEU A 212 10.48 6.04 12.05
N ARG A 213 11.28 6.18 13.12
CA ARG A 213 12.63 6.73 13.02
C ARG A 213 13.55 5.80 12.22
N GLY A 214 13.40 4.49 12.39
CA GLY A 214 14.09 3.48 11.60
C GLY A 214 13.83 3.65 10.10
N LEU A 215 12.57 3.84 9.69
CA LEU A 215 12.23 4.10 8.28
C LEU A 215 12.83 5.41 7.74
N LEU A 216 12.93 6.46 8.57
CA LEU A 216 13.59 7.70 8.16
C LEU A 216 15.09 7.52 7.98
N TYR A 217 15.74 6.76 8.86
CA TYR A 217 17.14 6.39 8.70
C TYR A 217 17.38 5.57 7.43
N THR A 218 16.48 4.63 7.10
CA THR A 218 16.52 3.90 5.82
C THR A 218 16.51 4.87 4.63
N ARG A 219 15.64 5.89 4.65
CA ARG A 219 15.58 6.90 3.58
C ARG A 219 16.84 7.76 3.46
N LEU A 220 17.56 7.96 4.55
CA LEU A 220 18.87 8.63 4.55
C LEU A 220 20.05 7.71 4.18
N GLY A 221 19.79 6.42 3.91
CA GLY A 221 20.84 5.42 3.68
C GLY A 221 21.61 5.03 4.96
N GLN A 222 21.11 5.43 6.13
CA GLN A 222 21.69 5.14 7.44
C GLN A 222 21.18 3.77 7.94
N LEU A 223 21.62 2.71 7.27
CA LEU A 223 21.06 1.36 7.47
C LEU A 223 21.36 0.79 8.87
N ASP A 224 22.50 1.14 9.47
CA ASP A 224 22.87 0.66 10.81
C ASP A 224 21.94 1.25 11.89
N GLU A 225 21.72 2.56 11.84
CA GLU A 225 20.81 3.27 12.72
C GLU A 225 19.37 2.79 12.54
N ALA A 226 18.96 2.54 11.29
CA ALA A 226 17.66 1.97 10.97
C ALA A 226 17.47 0.59 11.60
N LEU A 227 18.45 -0.31 11.46
CA LEU A 227 18.39 -1.66 12.02
C LEU A 227 18.35 -1.67 13.55
N VAL A 228 19.07 -0.75 14.21
CA VAL A 228 19.01 -0.59 15.67
C VAL A 228 17.58 -0.26 16.10
N ASP A 229 16.96 0.74 15.47
CA ASP A 229 15.62 1.17 15.85
C ASP A 229 14.54 0.15 15.52
N LEU A 230 14.59 -0.50 14.35
CA LEU A 230 13.67 -1.59 14.02
C LEU A 230 13.83 -2.76 15.00
N SER A 231 15.06 -3.09 15.41
CA SER A 231 15.29 -4.18 16.37
C SER A 231 14.73 -3.87 17.75
N VAL A 232 14.82 -2.61 18.20
CA VAL A 232 14.17 -2.17 19.45
C VAL A 232 12.65 -2.19 19.29
N ALA A 233 12.10 -1.76 18.15
CA ALA A 233 10.67 -1.81 17.89
C ALA A 233 10.13 -3.25 17.95
N ILE A 234 10.83 -4.20 17.32
CA ILE A 234 10.49 -5.64 17.37
C ILE A 234 10.66 -6.19 18.79
N ALA A 235 11.69 -5.79 19.53
CA ALA A 235 11.83 -6.23 20.93
C ALA A 235 10.65 -5.77 21.81
N LEU A 236 10.05 -4.62 21.51
CA LEU A 236 8.86 -4.09 22.18
C LEU A 236 7.57 -4.76 21.70
N GLU A 237 7.47 -5.07 20.41
CA GLU A 237 6.32 -5.75 19.78
C GLU A 237 6.78 -6.92 18.88
N PRO A 238 7.12 -8.10 19.45
CA PRO A 238 7.78 -9.19 18.73
C PRO A 238 6.98 -9.80 17.58
N ASP A 239 5.65 -9.76 17.67
CA ASP A 239 4.75 -10.37 16.68
C ASP A 239 4.17 -9.33 15.70
N ASN A 240 4.76 -8.14 15.63
CA ASN A 240 4.38 -7.12 14.66
C ASN A 240 4.98 -7.44 13.29
N ALA A 241 4.19 -8.09 12.43
CA ALA A 241 4.60 -8.52 11.10
C ALA A 241 5.16 -7.38 10.22
N THR A 242 4.65 -6.15 10.37
CA THR A 242 5.15 -5.00 9.62
C THR A 242 6.58 -4.66 10.02
N PHE A 243 6.89 -4.64 11.32
CA PHE A 243 8.23 -4.30 11.81
C PHE A 243 9.26 -5.35 11.39
N LEU A 244 8.89 -6.63 11.52
CA LEU A 244 9.71 -7.75 11.07
C LEU A 244 10.00 -7.65 9.56
N ARG A 245 8.96 -7.45 8.74
CA ARG A 245 9.10 -7.32 7.28
C ARG A 245 10.02 -6.16 6.87
N ASP A 246 9.85 -4.99 7.47
CA ASP A 246 10.74 -3.85 7.15
C ASP A 246 12.20 -4.13 7.53
N ARG A 247 12.44 -4.96 8.55
CA ARG A 247 13.78 -5.39 8.93
C ARG A 247 14.33 -6.49 8.00
N VAL A 248 13.51 -7.42 7.53
CA VAL A 248 13.86 -8.37 6.44
C VAL A 248 14.42 -7.60 5.25
N ASN A 249 13.75 -6.53 4.84
CA ASN A 249 14.14 -5.69 3.71
C ASN A 249 15.50 -5.03 3.91
N LEU A 250 15.75 -4.48 5.10
CA LEU A 250 17.05 -3.88 5.40
C LEU A 250 18.20 -4.90 5.39
N TYR A 251 17.98 -6.09 5.95
CA TYR A 251 18.98 -7.15 5.89
C TYR A 251 19.19 -7.65 4.47
N ALA A 252 18.13 -7.76 3.66
CA ALA A 252 18.22 -8.09 2.25
C ALA A 252 19.08 -7.09 1.47
N VAL A 253 18.87 -5.77 1.69
CA VAL A 253 19.69 -4.70 1.07
C VAL A 253 21.16 -4.81 1.48
N ARG A 254 21.44 -5.21 2.73
CA ARG A 254 22.80 -5.45 3.22
C ARG A 254 23.44 -6.74 2.71
N GLY A 255 22.65 -7.65 2.15
CA GLY A 255 23.08 -9.00 1.80
C GLY A 255 23.17 -9.96 3.00
N ASP A 256 22.61 -9.59 4.15
CA ASP A 256 22.58 -10.39 5.37
C ASP A 256 21.42 -11.40 5.36
N TRP A 257 21.37 -12.24 4.32
CA TRP A 257 20.24 -13.11 4.02
C TRP A 257 19.88 -14.11 5.13
N LYS A 258 20.86 -14.51 5.96
CA LYS A 258 20.60 -15.43 7.09
C LYS A 258 19.71 -14.81 8.16
N VAL A 259 19.91 -13.53 8.45
CA VAL A 259 19.11 -12.83 9.47
C VAL A 259 17.76 -12.46 8.86
N ALA A 260 17.74 -12.02 7.60
CA ALA A 260 16.51 -11.82 6.83
C ALA A 260 15.61 -13.07 6.84
N LEU A 261 16.19 -14.26 6.69
CA LEU A 261 15.44 -15.53 6.71
C LEU A 261 14.74 -15.76 8.05
N THR A 262 15.40 -15.42 9.15
CA THR A 262 14.84 -15.62 10.50
C THR A 262 13.58 -14.79 10.70
N ASP A 263 13.62 -13.52 10.31
CA ASP A 263 12.48 -12.61 10.41
C ASP A 263 11.39 -12.97 9.40
N ALA A 264 11.75 -13.35 8.17
CA ALA A 264 10.80 -13.76 7.13
C ALA A 264 10.01 -15.01 7.55
N LEU A 265 10.69 -16.01 8.12
CA LEU A 265 10.05 -17.21 8.68
C LEU A 265 9.13 -16.87 9.86
N HIS A 266 9.50 -15.90 10.70
CA HIS A 266 8.63 -15.43 11.78
C HIS A 266 7.35 -14.79 11.21
N VAL A 267 7.48 -13.90 10.23
CA VAL A 267 6.31 -13.30 9.55
C VAL A 267 5.43 -14.36 8.91
N PHE A 268 6.01 -15.31 8.19
CA PHE A 268 5.27 -16.41 7.57
C PHE A 268 4.54 -17.26 8.62
N ASN A 269 5.18 -17.59 9.75
CA ASN A 269 4.53 -18.32 10.84
C ASN A 269 3.35 -17.56 11.47
N LEU A 270 3.41 -16.23 11.51
CA LEU A 270 2.33 -15.39 12.06
C LEU A 270 1.13 -15.24 11.12
N LYS A 271 1.37 -15.21 9.80
CA LYS A 271 0.34 -14.87 8.80
C LYS A 271 -0.15 -16.05 8.00
N GLN A 272 0.71 -17.03 7.72
CA GLN A 272 0.42 -18.22 6.91
C GLN A 272 -0.22 -17.86 5.56
N ASP A 273 0.27 -16.79 4.94
CA ASP A 273 -0.20 -16.27 3.65
C ASP A 273 0.82 -16.63 2.56
N ALA A 274 0.34 -16.94 1.36
CA ALA A 274 1.15 -17.26 0.18
C ALA A 274 2.15 -16.13 -0.15
N HIS A 275 1.77 -14.86 0.07
CA HIS A 275 2.67 -13.72 -0.15
C HIS A 275 3.93 -13.79 0.71
N TYR A 276 3.82 -14.18 1.98
CA TYR A 276 4.97 -14.31 2.87
C TYR A 276 5.72 -15.63 2.68
N GLN A 277 5.03 -16.68 2.23
CA GLN A 277 5.68 -17.92 1.81
C GLN A 277 6.63 -17.68 0.64
N TYR A 278 6.19 -16.85 -0.31
CA TYR A 278 6.99 -16.38 -1.43
C TYR A 278 8.23 -15.58 -0.98
N GLU A 279 8.06 -14.64 -0.05
CA GLU A 279 9.17 -13.85 0.51
C GLU A 279 10.24 -14.75 1.15
N VAL A 280 9.82 -15.78 1.89
CA VAL A 280 10.72 -16.79 2.47
C VAL A 280 11.44 -17.59 1.39
N ALA A 281 10.72 -18.05 0.35
CA ALA A 281 11.32 -18.76 -0.78
C ALA A 281 12.42 -17.92 -1.44
N MET A 282 12.19 -16.63 -1.65
CA MET A 282 13.20 -15.72 -2.22
C MET A 282 14.46 -15.61 -1.36
N VAL A 283 14.32 -15.59 -0.04
CA VAL A 283 15.47 -15.57 0.85
C VAL A 283 16.26 -16.89 0.78
N TYR A 284 15.57 -18.04 0.71
CA TYR A 284 16.21 -19.34 0.49
C TYR A 284 17.02 -19.39 -0.81
N LEU A 285 16.45 -18.87 -1.90
CA LEU A 285 17.13 -18.77 -3.19
C LEU A 285 18.41 -17.91 -3.08
N LYS A 286 18.35 -16.75 -2.41
CA LYS A 286 19.52 -15.88 -2.21
C LYS A 286 20.60 -16.51 -1.31
N LEU A 287 20.23 -17.43 -0.43
CA LEU A 287 21.15 -18.22 0.38
C LEU A 287 21.75 -19.43 -0.38
N GLY A 288 21.30 -19.71 -1.60
CA GLY A 288 21.67 -20.92 -2.35
C GLY A 288 21.05 -22.20 -1.79
N GLN A 289 19.97 -22.08 -1.00
CA GLN A 289 19.24 -23.18 -0.38
C GLN A 289 18.14 -23.66 -1.33
N THR A 290 18.58 -24.31 -2.42
CA THR A 290 17.72 -24.67 -3.55
C THR A 290 16.66 -25.72 -3.20
N ALA A 291 16.93 -26.62 -2.26
CA ALA A 291 15.99 -27.68 -1.89
C ALA A 291 14.78 -27.12 -1.12
N GLU A 292 15.03 -26.29 -0.11
CA GLU A 292 14.01 -25.61 0.70
C GLU A 292 13.19 -24.65 -0.14
N TYR A 293 13.86 -23.92 -1.05
CA TYR A 293 13.21 -23.09 -2.05
C TYR A 293 12.24 -23.89 -2.93
N GLN A 294 12.71 -24.99 -3.54
CA GLN A 294 11.89 -25.86 -4.40
C GLN A 294 10.70 -26.44 -3.64
N GLN A 295 10.92 -26.91 -2.42
CA GLN A 295 9.85 -27.44 -1.58
C GLN A 295 8.76 -26.39 -1.31
N LEU A 296 9.13 -25.16 -0.95
CA LEU A 296 8.14 -24.10 -0.70
C LEU A 296 7.38 -23.72 -1.98
N CYS A 297 8.06 -23.64 -3.12
CA CYS A 297 7.40 -23.40 -4.41
C CYS A 297 6.40 -24.50 -4.76
N GLN A 298 6.76 -25.76 -4.51
CA GLN A 298 5.86 -26.89 -4.70
C GLN A 298 4.66 -26.84 -3.75
N GLU A 299 4.89 -26.54 -2.46
CA GLU A 299 3.83 -26.40 -1.47
C GLU A 299 2.86 -25.27 -1.81
N MET A 300 3.36 -24.11 -2.24
CA MET A 300 2.52 -23.00 -2.73
C MET A 300 1.62 -23.49 -3.87
N PHE A 301 2.21 -24.17 -4.86
CA PHE A 301 1.47 -24.70 -6.01
C PHE A 301 0.40 -25.73 -5.61
N GLU A 302 0.69 -26.60 -4.65
CA GLU A 302 -0.22 -27.65 -4.15
C GLU A 302 -1.34 -27.12 -3.25
N GLN A 303 -1.10 -26.04 -2.50
CA GLN A 303 -2.08 -25.40 -1.60
C GLN A 303 -3.12 -24.56 -2.34
N THR A 304 -2.81 -24.09 -3.55
CA THR A 304 -3.74 -23.43 -4.49
C THR A 304 -4.82 -24.36 -5.08
N ARG A 305 -5.50 -25.13 -4.22
CA ARG A 305 -6.65 -25.99 -4.56
C ARG A 305 -8.01 -25.31 -4.38
N ASP A 306 -8.06 -24.06 -3.94
CA ASP A 306 -9.29 -23.25 -3.91
C ASP A 306 -9.54 -22.52 -5.25
N ASP A 307 -10.82 -22.43 -5.63
CA ASP A 307 -11.36 -22.38 -7.00
C ASP A 307 -11.11 -21.09 -7.85
N VAL A 308 -10.15 -20.24 -7.52
CA VAL A 308 -9.92 -18.97 -8.26
C VAL A 308 -8.67 -19.04 -9.14
N LEU A 309 -8.89 -19.25 -10.44
CA LEU A 309 -7.84 -19.35 -11.47
C LEU A 309 -6.87 -18.14 -11.48
N GLY A 310 -7.34 -16.93 -11.17
CA GLY A 310 -6.50 -15.72 -11.12
C GLY A 310 -5.44 -15.74 -10.01
N ALA A 311 -5.78 -16.24 -8.81
CA ALA A 311 -4.81 -16.39 -7.72
C ALA A 311 -3.71 -17.41 -8.10
N ARG A 312 -4.11 -18.54 -8.71
CA ARG A 312 -3.17 -19.57 -9.22
C ARG A 312 -2.24 -19.03 -10.30
N ALA A 313 -2.76 -18.17 -11.16
CA ALA A 313 -2.01 -17.56 -12.26
C ALA A 313 -1.02 -16.52 -11.77
N THR A 314 -1.40 -15.76 -10.74
CA THR A 314 -0.53 -14.78 -10.08
C THR A 314 0.62 -15.49 -9.37
N ASP A 315 0.35 -16.53 -8.58
CA ASP A 315 1.39 -17.31 -7.91
C ASP A 315 2.33 -18.01 -8.92
N ALA A 316 1.77 -18.58 -10.00
CA ALA A 316 2.56 -19.15 -11.09
C ALA A 316 3.40 -18.10 -11.82
N ALA A 317 2.91 -16.87 -11.93
CA ALA A 317 3.64 -15.75 -12.50
C ALA A 317 4.82 -15.30 -11.64
N TRP A 318 4.63 -15.20 -10.33
CA TRP A 318 5.69 -14.92 -9.36
C TRP A 318 6.81 -15.97 -9.40
N ILE A 319 6.43 -17.25 -9.51
CA ILE A 319 7.37 -18.36 -9.67
C ILE A 319 8.14 -18.22 -10.99
N ALA A 320 7.46 -18.00 -12.12
CA ALA A 320 8.09 -17.92 -13.44
C ALA A 320 9.03 -16.71 -13.61
N ALA A 321 8.69 -15.56 -13.02
CA ALA A 321 9.48 -14.33 -13.18
C ALA A 321 10.89 -14.44 -12.56
N LEU A 322 11.04 -15.17 -11.45
CA LEU A 322 12.16 -14.96 -10.52
C LEU A 322 13.08 -16.18 -10.31
N MET A 323 12.88 -17.29 -11.03
CA MET A 323 13.76 -18.47 -10.94
C MET A 323 14.97 -18.42 -11.88
N PRO A 324 16.21 -18.56 -11.38
CA PRO A 324 17.33 -19.09 -12.15
C PRO A 324 17.26 -20.63 -12.18
N ASP A 325 17.15 -21.18 -13.40
CA ASP A 325 17.60 -22.52 -13.82
C ASP A 325 17.00 -23.81 -13.18
N SER A 326 15.85 -23.80 -12.47
CA SER A 326 15.17 -25.08 -12.12
C SER A 326 14.07 -25.48 -13.13
N LEU A 327 14.43 -26.42 -14.01
CA LEU A 327 13.57 -26.94 -15.10
C LEU A 327 12.26 -27.65 -14.67
N PRO A 328 12.18 -28.43 -13.56
CA PRO A 328 11.00 -29.25 -13.26
C PRO A 328 9.74 -28.45 -12.88
N ASP A 329 9.88 -27.38 -12.11
CA ASP A 329 8.73 -26.60 -11.63
C ASP A 329 8.19 -25.66 -12.72
N LEU A 330 9.08 -25.19 -13.62
CA LEU A 330 8.72 -24.41 -14.80
C LEU A 330 7.81 -25.21 -15.75
N GLN A 331 8.00 -26.53 -15.87
CA GLN A 331 7.13 -27.37 -16.69
C GLN A 331 5.70 -27.49 -16.12
N SER A 332 5.54 -27.35 -14.80
CA SER A 332 4.25 -27.44 -14.12
C SER A 332 3.48 -26.11 -14.11
N ALA A 333 4.18 -24.98 -14.17
CA ALA A 333 3.57 -23.63 -14.17
C ALA A 333 3.04 -23.20 -15.54
N ALA A 334 3.67 -23.63 -16.65
CA ALA A 334 3.24 -23.28 -18.01
C ALA A 334 1.77 -23.60 -18.31
N PRO A 335 1.24 -24.80 -18.00
CA PRO A 335 -0.17 -25.13 -18.25
C PRO A 335 -1.15 -24.20 -17.52
N VAL A 336 -0.83 -23.81 -16.29
CA VAL A 336 -1.67 -22.92 -15.47
C VAL A 336 -1.71 -21.52 -16.06
N LEU A 337 -0.56 -20.97 -16.43
CA LEU A 337 -0.47 -19.65 -17.07
C LEU A 337 -1.16 -19.64 -18.44
N ARG A 338 -1.02 -20.71 -19.24
CA ARG A 338 -1.76 -20.85 -20.51
C ARG A 338 -3.27 -20.88 -20.29
N GLU A 339 -3.74 -21.61 -19.29
CA GLU A 339 -5.17 -21.67 -18.96
C GLU A 339 -5.70 -20.30 -18.50
N ALA A 340 -4.93 -19.58 -17.68
CA ALA A 340 -5.28 -18.24 -17.22
C ALA A 340 -5.40 -17.23 -18.36
N VAL A 341 -4.41 -17.19 -19.26
CA VAL A 341 -4.40 -16.32 -20.45
C VAL A 341 -5.59 -16.59 -21.37
N VAL A 342 -6.04 -17.84 -21.48
CA VAL A 342 -7.18 -18.22 -22.33
C VAL A 342 -8.53 -17.93 -21.67
N ARG A 343 -8.67 -18.19 -20.36
CA ARG A 343 -9.96 -18.09 -19.68
C ARG A 343 -10.29 -16.68 -19.20
N ASN A 344 -9.28 -15.85 -18.90
CA ASN A 344 -9.48 -14.49 -18.40
C ASN A 344 -8.79 -13.46 -19.31
N PRO A 345 -9.29 -13.23 -20.55
CA PRO A 345 -8.68 -12.25 -21.46
C PRO A 345 -8.90 -10.79 -21.07
N ASP A 346 -9.80 -10.53 -20.11
CA ASP A 346 -10.12 -9.20 -19.58
C ASP A 346 -9.66 -9.03 -18.11
N ASP A 347 -8.78 -9.92 -17.63
CA ASP A 347 -8.21 -9.84 -16.28
C ASP A 347 -7.29 -8.61 -16.15
N GLU A 348 -7.38 -7.88 -15.04
CA GLU A 348 -6.49 -6.75 -14.75
C GLU A 348 -5.02 -7.23 -14.66
N ASP A 349 -4.81 -8.46 -14.19
CA ASP A 349 -3.49 -9.09 -14.06
C ASP A 349 -2.99 -9.80 -15.33
N LEU A 350 -3.74 -9.74 -16.44
CA LEU A 350 -3.37 -10.40 -17.70
C LEU A 350 -1.94 -10.05 -18.20
N PRO A 351 -1.46 -8.79 -18.12
CA PRO A 351 -0.09 -8.45 -18.50
C PRO A 351 0.97 -9.25 -17.72
N ILE A 352 0.70 -9.55 -16.45
CA ILE A 352 1.58 -10.33 -15.56
C ILE A 352 1.62 -11.79 -16.01
N TYR A 353 0.46 -12.36 -16.33
CA TYR A 353 0.36 -13.74 -16.82
C TYR A 353 1.09 -13.91 -18.16
N LEU A 354 0.91 -12.95 -19.08
CA LEU A 354 1.55 -12.95 -20.40
C LEU A 354 3.08 -12.82 -20.30
N LEU A 355 3.59 -11.87 -19.50
CA LEU A 355 5.03 -11.72 -19.28
C LEU A 355 5.62 -13.01 -18.71
N SER A 356 4.96 -13.59 -17.71
CA SER A 356 5.43 -14.78 -17.00
C SER A 356 5.43 -16.02 -17.88
N LEU A 357 4.37 -16.22 -18.66
CA LEU A 357 4.29 -17.30 -19.64
C LEU A 357 5.39 -17.16 -20.69
N GLY A 358 5.57 -15.96 -21.23
CA GLY A 358 6.61 -15.66 -22.21
C GLY A 358 8.02 -15.90 -21.67
N ALA A 359 8.31 -15.42 -20.47
CA ALA A 359 9.60 -15.62 -19.81
C ALA A 359 9.90 -17.12 -19.58
N LEU A 360 8.90 -17.88 -19.15
CA LEU A 360 9.01 -19.31 -18.92
C LEU A 360 9.29 -20.08 -20.22
N LEU A 361 8.54 -19.78 -21.28
CA LEU A 361 8.73 -20.42 -22.59
C LEU A 361 10.11 -20.11 -23.16
N TYR A 362 10.57 -18.86 -23.04
CA TYR A 362 11.91 -18.46 -23.45
C TYR A 362 13.00 -19.25 -22.70
N ARG A 363 12.91 -19.32 -21.37
CA ARG A 363 13.90 -20.03 -20.52
C ARG A 363 13.88 -21.55 -20.70
N THR A 364 12.74 -22.14 -21.02
CA THR A 364 12.61 -23.60 -21.26
C THR A 364 12.95 -24.02 -22.69
N GLY A 365 13.41 -23.09 -23.54
CA GLY A 365 13.84 -23.36 -24.91
C GLY A 365 12.71 -23.33 -25.97
N HIS A 366 11.47 -23.04 -25.57
CA HIS A 366 10.32 -22.85 -26.48
C HIS A 366 10.31 -21.41 -27.01
N VAL A 367 11.43 -20.97 -27.56
CA VAL A 367 11.72 -19.56 -27.91
C VAL A 367 10.69 -18.98 -28.89
N GLU A 368 10.23 -19.77 -29.86
CA GLU A 368 9.22 -19.32 -30.82
C GLU A 368 7.85 -19.10 -30.16
N GLU A 369 7.44 -20.00 -29.28
CA GLU A 369 6.18 -19.90 -28.54
C GLU A 369 6.19 -18.74 -27.52
N ALA A 370 7.37 -18.31 -27.07
CA ALA A 370 7.51 -17.19 -26.14
C ALA A 370 7.13 -15.84 -26.78
N ILE A 371 7.23 -15.69 -28.10
CA ILE A 371 7.05 -14.39 -28.78
C ILE A 371 5.62 -13.90 -28.68
N GLU A 372 4.62 -14.77 -28.88
CA GLU A 372 3.21 -14.39 -28.86
C GLU A 372 2.79 -13.76 -27.53
N PRO A 373 3.00 -14.38 -26.36
CA PRO A 373 2.57 -13.79 -25.10
C PRO A 373 3.36 -12.52 -24.77
N LEU A 374 4.67 -12.48 -25.02
CA LEU A 374 5.51 -11.29 -24.78
C LEU A 374 5.09 -10.09 -25.65
N SER A 375 4.67 -10.35 -26.89
CA SER A 375 4.23 -9.31 -27.82
C SER A 375 2.89 -8.69 -27.45
N ARG A 376 2.04 -9.45 -26.75
CA ARG A 376 0.70 -9.05 -26.29
C ARG A 376 0.71 -8.28 -24.98
N VAL A 377 1.84 -8.22 -24.27
CA VAL A 377 1.97 -7.38 -23.09
C VAL A 377 1.86 -5.92 -23.54
N SER A 378 0.71 -5.31 -23.26
CA SER A 378 0.41 -3.92 -23.54
C SER A 378 -0.33 -3.31 -22.35
N PHE A 379 0.02 -2.10 -21.99
CA PHE A 379 -0.69 -1.33 -20.97
C PHE A 379 -1.24 -0.04 -21.60
N ASN A 380 -2.44 0.37 -21.23
CA ASN A 380 -3.08 1.55 -21.79
C ASN A 380 -2.47 2.82 -21.18
N LEU A 381 -1.59 3.49 -21.92
CA LEU A 381 -0.91 4.71 -21.48
C LEU A 381 -1.83 5.95 -21.45
N GLU A 382 -3.05 5.88 -21.98
CA GLU A 382 -3.97 7.02 -22.09
C GLU A 382 -4.87 7.23 -20.86
N GLU A 383 -5.11 6.21 -20.02
CA GLU A 383 -5.83 6.32 -18.74
C GLU A 383 -4.90 6.75 -17.59
N PHE A 384 -4.03 7.70 -17.89
CA PHE A 384 -2.97 8.21 -17.02
C PHE A 384 -3.55 9.12 -15.91
N GLU A 385 -4.29 8.54 -14.96
CA GLU A 385 -4.38 9.11 -13.62
C GLU A 385 -3.28 8.47 -12.76
N LEU A 386 -2.46 9.32 -12.12
CA LEU A 386 -1.40 8.96 -11.20
C LEU A 386 -1.96 8.16 -9.99
N ASN A 387 -2.26 6.87 -10.18
CA ASN A 387 -2.49 5.93 -9.10
C ASN A 387 -1.15 5.33 -8.63
N ALA A 388 -1.11 4.97 -7.35
CA ALA A 388 0.10 4.87 -6.54
C ALA A 388 0.92 3.58 -6.72
N ASP A 389 0.58 2.75 -7.72
CA ASP A 389 1.09 1.39 -7.89
C ASP A 389 2.05 1.32 -9.08
N ALA A 390 3.35 1.46 -8.81
CA ALA A 390 4.42 1.52 -9.80
C ALA A 390 4.78 0.17 -10.46
N PHE A 391 4.02 -0.90 -10.19
CA PHE A 391 4.28 -2.24 -10.70
C PHE A 391 4.06 -2.34 -12.22
N ASP A 392 2.94 -1.78 -12.68
CA ASP A 392 2.45 -1.96 -14.04
C ASP A 392 3.26 -1.17 -15.08
N ASP A 393 3.99 -0.15 -14.62
CA ASP A 393 4.72 0.80 -15.44
C ASP A 393 5.99 0.23 -16.10
N VAL A 394 6.44 -0.96 -15.70
CA VAL A 394 7.69 -1.59 -16.20
C VAL A 394 7.48 -2.94 -16.88
N LEU A 395 6.30 -3.55 -16.76
CA LEU A 395 5.97 -4.83 -17.39
C LEU A 395 6.10 -4.82 -18.92
N PRO A 396 5.60 -3.80 -19.66
CA PRO A 396 5.69 -3.78 -21.12
C PRO A 396 7.12 -3.67 -21.63
N GLY A 397 7.95 -2.83 -21.02
CA GLY A 397 9.36 -2.71 -21.37
C GLY A 397 10.11 -4.02 -21.19
N THR A 398 9.88 -4.70 -20.06
CA THR A 398 10.46 -6.02 -19.76
C THR A 398 10.07 -7.06 -20.81
N ALA A 399 8.78 -7.16 -21.12
CA ALA A 399 8.27 -8.11 -22.09
C ALA A 399 8.86 -7.90 -23.48
N TRP A 400 8.98 -6.64 -23.91
CA TRP A 400 9.50 -6.29 -25.23
C TRP A 400 11.00 -6.53 -25.35
N TYR A 401 11.79 -6.36 -24.28
CA TYR A 401 13.20 -6.79 -24.27
C TYR A 401 13.32 -8.31 -24.41
N MET A 402 12.50 -9.08 -23.70
CA MET A 402 12.50 -10.55 -23.84
C MET A 402 12.04 -10.99 -25.23
N ALA A 403 11.05 -10.30 -25.83
CA ALA A 403 10.64 -10.56 -27.21
C ALA A 403 11.79 -10.29 -28.20
N ALA A 404 12.55 -9.21 -27.99
CA ALA A 404 13.74 -8.91 -28.79
C ALA A 404 14.79 -10.03 -28.70
N MET A 405 15.05 -10.55 -27.49
CA MET A 405 15.95 -11.68 -27.28
C MET A 405 15.44 -12.98 -27.92
N ALA A 406 14.12 -13.23 -27.87
CA ALA A 406 13.51 -14.38 -28.53
C ALA A 406 13.65 -14.33 -30.06
N HIS A 407 13.34 -13.18 -30.66
CA HIS A 407 13.58 -12.95 -32.09
C HIS A 407 15.05 -13.07 -32.46
N HIS A 408 15.97 -12.61 -31.60
CA HIS A 408 17.41 -12.76 -31.82
C HIS A 408 17.84 -14.23 -31.88
N ASN A 409 17.40 -15.05 -30.91
CA ASN A 409 17.73 -16.48 -30.84
C ASN A 409 17.23 -17.27 -32.06
N LEU A 410 16.15 -16.81 -32.71
CA LEU A 410 15.62 -17.39 -33.95
C LEU A 410 16.29 -16.83 -35.22
N GLY A 411 17.21 -15.88 -35.11
CA GLY A 411 17.84 -15.20 -36.25
C GLY A 411 16.97 -14.13 -36.92
N HIS A 412 15.86 -13.72 -36.30
CA HIS A 412 14.97 -12.66 -36.78
C HIS A 412 15.49 -11.26 -36.42
N TYR A 413 16.71 -10.92 -36.86
CA TYR A 413 17.45 -9.73 -36.39
C TYR A 413 16.72 -8.39 -36.61
N GLN A 414 15.97 -8.24 -37.71
CA GLN A 414 15.20 -7.02 -37.96
C GLN A 414 14.05 -6.85 -36.97
N GLU A 415 13.37 -7.94 -36.62
CA GLU A 415 12.29 -7.92 -35.62
C GLU A 415 12.86 -7.73 -34.22
N ALA A 416 13.98 -8.37 -33.89
CA ALA A 416 14.68 -8.16 -32.63
C ALA A 416 15.02 -6.68 -32.40
N ARG A 417 15.49 -5.99 -33.44
CA ARG A 417 15.79 -4.56 -33.37
C ARG A 417 14.54 -3.72 -33.13
N LYS A 418 13.44 -3.98 -33.86
CA LYS A 418 12.17 -3.26 -33.69
C LYS A 418 11.64 -3.37 -32.26
N TRP A 419 11.65 -4.57 -31.67
CA TRP A 419 11.20 -4.78 -30.30
C TRP A 419 12.10 -4.09 -29.27
N CYS A 420 13.41 -4.08 -29.49
CA CYS A 420 14.33 -3.36 -28.60
C CYS A 420 14.13 -1.85 -28.67
N ASP A 421 14.03 -1.27 -29.87
CA ASP A 421 13.80 0.18 -30.04
C ASP A 421 12.45 0.58 -29.39
N LYS A 422 11.42 -0.28 -29.50
CA LYS A 422 10.13 -0.10 -28.82
C LYS A 422 10.26 -0.13 -27.30
N ALA A 423 11.04 -1.08 -26.75
CA ALA A 423 11.32 -1.19 -25.32
C ALA A 423 12.11 0.01 -24.79
N GLU A 424 13.08 0.51 -25.54
CA GLU A 424 13.88 1.69 -25.20
C GLU A 424 13.02 2.95 -25.18
N ALA A 425 12.22 3.20 -26.22
CA ALA A 425 11.34 4.37 -26.27
C ALA A 425 10.33 4.39 -25.10
N TYR A 426 9.83 3.22 -24.69
CA TYR A 426 8.95 3.08 -23.54
C TYR A 426 9.69 3.35 -22.22
N THR A 427 10.83 2.70 -22.03
CA THR A 427 11.69 2.89 -20.86
C THR A 427 12.08 4.36 -20.70
N GLU A 428 12.55 5.01 -21.76
CA GLU A 428 12.88 6.45 -21.76
C GLU A 428 11.66 7.30 -21.40
N ARG A 429 10.48 7.03 -21.94
CA ARG A 429 9.25 7.77 -21.62
C ARG A 429 8.81 7.58 -20.17
N THR A 430 8.91 6.36 -19.64
CA THR A 430 8.56 6.03 -18.25
C THR A 430 9.55 6.67 -17.28
N PHE A 431 10.85 6.65 -17.59
CA PHE A 431 11.91 7.17 -16.70
C PHE A 431 12.27 8.66 -16.91
N ALA A 432 11.85 9.30 -18.01
CA ALA A 432 12.04 10.74 -18.27
C ALA A 432 11.01 11.64 -17.55
N GLN A 433 10.11 11.06 -16.75
CA GLN A 433 9.19 11.82 -15.89
C GLN A 433 9.98 12.63 -14.84
N PRO A 434 9.48 13.81 -14.39
CA PRO A 434 10.19 14.69 -13.46
C PRO A 434 10.64 13.95 -12.19
N ALA A 435 11.73 14.40 -11.57
CA ALA A 435 12.31 13.81 -10.35
C ALA A 435 11.30 13.52 -9.20
N ALA A 436 10.11 14.15 -9.22
CA ALA A 436 9.00 13.85 -8.32
C ALA A 436 8.38 12.44 -8.52
N VAL A 437 8.30 11.92 -9.75
CA VAL A 437 7.78 10.57 -10.06
C VAL A 437 8.86 9.51 -9.79
N GLN A 438 10.11 9.79 -10.16
CA GLN A 438 11.26 9.00 -9.71
C GLN A 438 11.29 8.94 -8.17
N SER A 439 11.07 10.04 -7.46
CA SER A 439 10.99 9.98 -6.00
C SER A 439 9.85 9.08 -5.49
N ARG A 440 8.69 9.00 -6.15
CA ARG A 440 7.56 8.14 -5.73
C ARG A 440 7.84 6.64 -5.92
N MET A 441 8.46 6.27 -7.03
CA MET A 441 8.94 4.91 -7.28
C MET A 441 10.00 4.46 -6.25
N PHE A 442 10.81 5.42 -5.76
CA PHE A 442 11.86 5.17 -4.76
C PHE A 442 11.39 5.42 -3.31
N ASN A 443 10.16 5.94 -3.11
CA ASN A 443 9.60 6.31 -1.79
C ASN A 443 8.59 5.30 -1.23
N GLN A 444 8.22 4.27 -2.00
CA GLN A 444 7.39 3.17 -1.50
C GLN A 444 8.28 2.18 -0.72
N PRO A 445 7.90 1.75 0.49
CA PRO A 445 8.68 0.79 1.28
C PRO A 445 8.66 -0.64 0.72
N GLU A 446 7.96 -0.88 -0.39
CA GLU A 446 7.71 -2.22 -0.88
C GLU A 446 8.95 -2.81 -1.60
N PRO A 447 9.58 -3.86 -1.03
CA PRO A 447 10.83 -4.45 -1.50
C PRO A 447 10.67 -5.26 -2.79
N THR A 448 9.45 -5.69 -3.11
CA THR A 448 9.09 -6.41 -4.33
C THR A 448 9.55 -5.63 -5.56
N TYR A 449 9.43 -4.29 -5.52
CA TYR A 449 9.84 -3.39 -6.59
C TYR A 449 11.35 -3.27 -6.75
N TRP A 450 12.14 -3.46 -5.68
CA TRP A 450 13.61 -3.42 -5.76
C TRP A 450 14.17 -4.65 -6.48
N TYR A 451 13.70 -5.86 -6.12
CA TYR A 451 14.11 -7.08 -6.81
C TYR A 451 13.70 -7.09 -8.28
N GLN A 452 12.50 -6.60 -8.58
CA GLN A 452 11.97 -6.51 -9.94
C GLN A 452 12.74 -5.49 -10.77
N ARG A 453 13.11 -4.35 -10.19
CA ARG A 453 13.97 -3.38 -10.86
C ARG A 453 15.38 -3.91 -11.10
N VAL A 454 15.99 -4.59 -10.13
CA VAL A 454 17.32 -5.21 -10.32
C VAL A 454 17.26 -6.28 -11.42
N ALA A 455 16.20 -7.10 -11.43
CA ALA A 455 15.96 -8.07 -12.50
C ALA A 455 15.76 -7.39 -13.86
N LEU A 456 15.03 -6.27 -13.90
CA LEU A 456 14.83 -5.48 -15.11
C LEU A 456 16.11 -4.82 -15.61
N GLU A 457 16.89 -4.18 -14.74
CA GLU A 457 18.18 -3.57 -15.09
C GLU A 457 19.17 -4.64 -15.59
N GLN A 458 19.12 -5.85 -15.03
CA GLN A 458 19.90 -6.98 -15.50
C GLN A 458 19.43 -7.49 -16.86
N LEU A 459 18.12 -7.69 -17.07
CA LEU A 459 17.54 -8.07 -18.36
C LEU A 459 17.80 -7.01 -19.44
N GLN A 460 17.73 -5.72 -19.09
CA GLN A 460 18.11 -4.60 -19.94
C GLN A 460 19.59 -4.68 -20.32
N HIS A 461 20.47 -4.98 -19.37
CA HIS A 461 21.90 -5.13 -19.62
C HIS A 461 22.19 -6.34 -20.52
N GLU A 462 21.54 -7.47 -20.29
CA GLU A 462 21.66 -8.68 -21.09
C GLU A 462 21.16 -8.45 -22.52
N ALA A 463 19.96 -7.89 -22.67
CA ALA A 463 19.40 -7.53 -23.98
C ALA A 463 20.30 -6.55 -24.74
N ARG A 464 20.82 -5.51 -24.06
CA ARG A 464 21.78 -4.56 -24.65
C ARG A 464 23.08 -5.23 -25.05
N THR A 465 23.60 -6.15 -24.25
CA THR A 465 24.85 -6.87 -24.56
C THR A 465 24.67 -7.75 -25.80
N VAL A 466 23.58 -8.51 -25.86
CA VAL A 466 23.23 -9.37 -27.00
C VAL A 466 23.00 -8.54 -28.28
N LEU A 467 22.36 -7.37 -28.15
CA LEU A 467 22.05 -6.53 -29.31
C LEU A 467 23.20 -5.60 -29.75
N ASN A 468 24.07 -5.16 -28.84
CA ASN A 468 25.26 -4.38 -29.18
C ASN A 468 26.34 -5.24 -29.84
N ALA A 469 26.39 -6.54 -29.53
CA ALA A 469 27.23 -7.49 -30.24
C ALA A 469 26.95 -7.49 -31.77
N LEU A 470 25.70 -7.24 -32.19
CA LEU A 470 25.31 -7.12 -33.62
C LEU A 470 25.89 -5.88 -34.31
N VAL A 471 25.98 -4.74 -33.62
CA VAL A 471 26.54 -3.50 -34.20
C VAL A 471 28.03 -3.70 -34.48
N SER A 472 28.73 -4.39 -33.58
CA SER A 472 30.14 -4.73 -33.76
C SER A 472 30.38 -5.77 -34.86
N SER A 473 29.50 -6.77 -35.01
CA SER A 473 29.64 -7.80 -36.04
C SER A 473 29.26 -7.32 -37.45
N GLN A 474 28.38 -6.31 -37.58
CA GLN A 474 28.13 -5.65 -38.85
C GLN A 474 29.29 -4.76 -39.31
N HIS A 475 30.07 -4.19 -38.37
CA HIS A 475 31.26 -3.40 -38.70
C HIS A 475 32.51 -4.26 -38.98
N SER A 476 32.57 -5.50 -38.49
CA SER A 476 33.65 -6.44 -38.82
C SER A 476 33.40 -7.24 -40.10
N GLY A 477 32.23 -7.09 -40.74
CA GLY A 477 31.83 -7.79 -41.96
C GLY A 477 32.12 -7.04 -43.27
N SER A 478 32.81 -5.89 -43.24
CA SER A 478 33.38 -5.27 -44.44
C SER A 478 34.91 -5.34 -44.43
N LYS A 479 35.44 -6.46 -44.90
CA LYS A 479 36.62 -6.53 -45.77
C LYS A 479 36.81 -7.93 -46.33
#